data_AF-A0A4V2PUK0-F1
#
_entry.id   AF-A0A4V2PUK0-F1
#
_cell.length_a   1.000
_cell.length_b   1.000
_cell.length_c   1.000
_cell.angle_alpha   90.00
_cell.angle_beta   90.00
_cell.angle_gamma   90.00
#
_symmetry.space_group_name_H-M   'P 1'
#
loop_
_entity.id
_entity.type
_entity.pdbx_description
1 polymer ?
#
loop_
_entity_poly.entity_id
_entity_poly.type
_entity_poly.pdbx_seq_one_letter_code
_entity_poly.pdbx_strand_id
1 'polypeptide(L)'
;MHPLEEALAFHALLHTDGLQYDINSLAAKAGKSAAFIAQRLKLVELLPSIAEAFLADQIGVGHALEIAKLPQTEQQRAFDSAFRTVWNGGKDSRVVLPVRDFTAWIEQNILLSLDSVPFDKNDATLVPEAGSCAECPKRTGFNTLLFGDVSHRDQCTDATCLNNKVGKFVGRQIEADPKLVQITTAHGSRDDGAVLPRNRYVALQLTNPAKVKQPLSPYQKPCKHMAEAIVVDGAERGHTVKVCAEPGCAVHFANRHTPDPAQLAKEREQRRRELERHKLETTVRHRALAEVLRKVGAPLDRADLALIANAMLEKTEPLRRETLARRHKMVEGSASEVTYPQVQKALQRLLRQMDESGLSKFIVEIVLLGSVESASQGETDVLTATAKRHRVDVAKVRTAVEAEFAAKQAKAEAKQKQPVKKTTAKASKAA
;
A
#
# COMPACT_ATOMS: atom_id res chain seq x y z
N MET A 1 12.76 -7.09 30.50
CA MET A 1 11.40 -7.54 30.85
C MET A 1 10.55 -7.31 29.63
N HIS A 2 9.89 -8.37 29.14
CA HIS A 2 9.00 -8.26 27.99
C HIS A 2 7.70 -7.54 28.40
N PRO A 3 7.07 -6.69 27.56
CA PRO A 3 5.87 -5.95 27.94
C PRO A 3 4.68 -6.82 28.38
N LEU A 4 4.58 -8.05 27.87
CA LEU A 4 3.57 -9.01 28.31
C LEU A 4 3.84 -9.52 29.74
N GLU A 5 5.10 -9.74 30.11
CA GLU A 5 5.48 -10.13 31.48
C GLU A 5 5.17 -9.00 32.46
N GLU A 6 5.45 -7.75 32.06
CA GLU A 6 5.10 -6.54 32.81
C GLU A 6 3.58 -6.47 33.06
N ALA A 7 2.79 -6.73 32.01
CA ALA A 7 1.33 -6.74 32.09
C ALA A 7 0.80 -7.82 33.05
N LEU A 8 1.35 -9.04 32.98
CA LEU A 8 0.99 -10.13 33.89
C LEU A 8 1.35 -9.81 35.34
N ALA A 9 2.48 -9.15 35.59
CA ALA A 9 2.88 -8.72 36.92
C ALA A 9 1.91 -7.66 37.49
N PHE A 10 1.53 -6.65 36.70
CA PHE A 10 0.51 -5.68 37.11
C PHE A 10 -0.85 -6.34 37.35
N HIS A 11 -1.25 -7.26 36.49
CA HIS A 11 -2.50 -8.00 36.64
C HIS A 11 -2.51 -8.83 37.93
N ALA A 12 -1.41 -9.50 38.26
CA ALA A 12 -1.28 -10.25 39.51
C ALA A 12 -1.37 -9.35 40.74
N LEU A 13 -0.77 -8.16 40.70
CA LEU A 13 -0.85 -7.18 41.80
C LEU A 13 -2.29 -6.67 42.02
N LEU A 14 -3.06 -6.46 40.95
CA LEU A 14 -4.48 -6.06 41.06
C LEU A 14 -5.34 -7.15 41.73
N HIS A 15 -4.94 -8.42 41.64
CA HIS A 15 -5.70 -9.56 42.15
C HIS A 15 -5.03 -10.21 43.37
N THR A 16 -4.12 -9.50 44.05
CA THR A 16 -3.46 -10.03 45.24
C THR A 16 -4.35 -9.86 46.47
N ASP A 17 -4.70 -10.97 47.13
CA ASP A 17 -5.51 -10.94 48.34
C ASP A 17 -4.86 -10.12 49.46
N GLY A 18 -5.65 -9.25 50.10
CA GLY A 18 -5.22 -8.42 51.24
C GLY A 18 -4.53 -7.09 50.88
N LEU A 19 -4.23 -6.82 49.61
CA LEU A 19 -3.71 -5.54 49.13
C LEU A 19 -4.56 -5.03 47.96
N GLN A 20 -5.30 -3.94 48.18
CA GLN A 20 -6.13 -3.32 47.14
C GLN A 20 -5.28 -2.37 46.29
N TYR A 21 -4.60 -2.91 45.27
CA TYR A 21 -3.99 -2.10 44.22
C TYR A 21 -5.05 -1.71 43.20
N ASP A 22 -5.00 -0.47 42.75
CA ASP A 22 -5.75 0.10 41.63
C ASP A 22 -4.78 0.66 40.58
N ILE A 23 -5.31 1.14 39.44
CA ILE A 23 -4.47 1.68 38.36
C ILE A 23 -3.60 2.85 38.84
N ASN A 24 -4.12 3.71 39.73
CA ASN A 24 -3.41 4.90 40.20
C ASN A 24 -2.27 4.56 41.18
N SER A 25 -2.49 3.64 42.10
CA SER A 25 -1.47 3.16 43.03
C SER A 25 -0.36 2.38 42.31
N LEU A 26 -0.71 1.57 41.30
CA LEU A 26 0.28 0.93 40.44
C LEU A 26 1.08 1.96 39.63
N ALA A 27 0.43 2.97 39.08
CA ALA A 27 1.09 4.06 38.35
C ALA A 27 2.10 4.80 39.24
N ALA A 28 1.70 5.17 40.46
CA ALA A 28 2.58 5.81 41.45
C ALA A 28 3.75 4.91 41.84
N LYS A 29 3.51 3.62 42.09
CA LYS A 29 4.54 2.65 42.51
C LYS A 29 5.54 2.35 41.38
N ALA A 30 5.07 2.29 40.14
CA ALA A 30 5.91 2.01 38.96
C ALA A 30 6.59 3.26 38.38
N GLY A 31 6.24 4.47 38.85
CA GLY A 31 6.71 5.72 38.26
C GLY A 31 6.22 5.91 36.81
N LYS A 32 4.98 5.51 36.53
CA LYS A 32 4.34 5.55 35.21
C LYS A 32 3.03 6.33 35.25
N SER A 33 2.45 6.63 34.08
CA SER A 33 1.11 7.22 34.01
C SER A 33 0.03 6.15 34.20
N ALA A 34 -1.15 6.56 34.67
CA ALA A 34 -2.32 5.67 34.73
C ALA A 34 -2.67 5.09 33.33
N ALA A 35 -2.52 5.89 32.27
CA ALA A 35 -2.70 5.45 30.89
C ALA A 35 -1.72 4.33 30.51
N PHE A 36 -0.45 4.44 30.89
CA PHE A 36 0.55 3.39 30.66
C PHE A 36 0.15 2.07 31.34
N ILE A 37 -0.25 2.12 32.61
CA ILE A 37 -0.68 0.93 33.35
C ILE A 37 -1.93 0.31 32.72
N ALA A 38 -2.94 1.12 32.39
CA ALA A 38 -4.17 0.68 31.75
C ALA A 38 -3.90 0.00 30.38
N GLN A 39 -3.06 0.63 29.54
CA GLN A 39 -2.65 0.07 28.25
C GLN A 39 -1.87 -1.24 28.43
N ARG A 40 -0.94 -1.31 29.39
CA ARG A 40 -0.18 -2.53 29.67
C ARG A 40 -1.08 -3.68 30.10
N LEU A 41 -1.99 -3.44 31.04
CA LEU A 41 -2.92 -4.46 31.52
C LEU A 41 -3.75 -5.09 30.39
N LYS A 42 -4.07 -4.33 29.34
CA LYS A 42 -4.81 -4.86 28.18
C LYS A 42 -4.08 -6.00 27.48
N LEU A 43 -2.74 -6.07 27.51
CA LEU A 43 -1.99 -7.15 26.87
C LEU A 43 -2.33 -8.54 27.42
N VAL A 44 -2.86 -8.64 28.65
CA VAL A 44 -3.32 -9.91 29.24
C VAL A 44 -4.57 -10.45 28.53
N GLU A 45 -5.33 -9.58 27.84
CA GLU A 45 -6.55 -9.95 27.12
C GLU A 45 -6.29 -10.42 25.67
N LEU A 46 -5.02 -10.50 25.23
CA LEU A 46 -4.66 -11.02 23.92
C LEU A 46 -5.03 -12.50 23.76
N LEU A 47 -5.50 -12.87 22.57
CA LEU A 47 -5.66 -14.28 22.22
C LEU A 47 -4.32 -15.02 22.36
N PRO A 48 -4.32 -16.29 22.83
CA PRO A 48 -3.08 -17.04 23.06
C PRO A 48 -2.13 -17.07 21.86
N SER A 49 -2.65 -17.27 20.64
CA SER A 49 -1.87 -17.27 19.40
C SER A 49 -1.19 -15.93 19.12
N ILE A 50 -1.83 -14.82 19.48
CA ILE A 50 -1.31 -13.47 19.28
C ILE A 50 -0.28 -13.14 20.37
N ALA A 51 -0.51 -13.58 21.61
CA ALA A 51 0.47 -13.46 22.69
C ALA A 51 1.77 -14.22 22.37
N GLU A 52 1.68 -15.42 21.82
CA GLU A 52 2.83 -16.19 21.32
C GLU A 52 3.55 -15.46 20.18
N ALA A 53 2.81 -14.91 19.21
CA ALA A 53 3.40 -14.12 18.13
C ALA A 53 4.09 -12.85 18.65
N PHE A 54 3.55 -12.22 19.69
CA PHE A 54 4.16 -11.07 20.35
C PHE A 54 5.44 -11.45 21.09
N LEU A 55 5.43 -12.54 21.87
CA LEU A 55 6.62 -13.08 22.55
C LEU A 55 7.72 -13.50 21.56
N ALA A 56 7.35 -13.92 20.36
CA ALA A 56 8.27 -14.28 19.28
C ALA A 56 8.72 -13.08 18.42
N ASP A 57 8.48 -11.84 18.87
CA ASP A 57 8.83 -10.60 18.18
C ASP A 57 8.28 -10.48 16.74
N GLN A 58 7.17 -11.19 16.43
CA GLN A 58 6.53 -11.10 15.10
C GLN A 58 5.74 -9.80 14.93
N ILE A 59 5.33 -9.18 16.04
CA ILE A 59 4.68 -7.87 16.10
C ILE A 59 5.31 -7.05 17.22
N GLY A 60 5.34 -5.72 17.08
CA GLY A 60 5.85 -4.84 18.11
C GLY A 60 4.82 -4.58 19.22
N VAL A 61 5.28 -4.00 20.33
CA VAL A 61 4.41 -3.61 21.46
C VAL A 61 3.27 -2.66 21.03
N GLY A 62 3.52 -1.78 20.06
CA GLY A 62 2.48 -0.87 19.53
C GLY A 62 1.35 -1.65 18.87
N HIS A 63 1.67 -2.63 18.01
CA HIS A 63 0.67 -3.50 17.39
C HIS A 63 -0.10 -4.33 18.41
N ALA A 64 0.61 -4.94 19.35
CA ALA A 64 0.01 -5.76 20.40
C ALA A 64 -0.98 -4.94 21.25
N LEU A 65 -0.62 -3.70 21.58
CA LEU A 65 -1.52 -2.77 22.30
C LEU A 65 -2.75 -2.41 21.48
N GLU A 66 -2.62 -2.09 20.17
CA GLU A 66 -3.78 -1.79 19.34
C GLU A 66 -4.72 -2.98 19.20
N ILE A 67 -4.19 -4.20 19.08
CA ILE A 67 -5.00 -5.42 19.03
C ILE A 67 -5.69 -5.66 20.37
N ALA A 68 -4.98 -5.51 21.48
CA ALA A 68 -5.48 -5.77 22.83
C ALA A 68 -6.62 -4.82 23.26
N LYS A 69 -6.75 -3.63 22.64
CA LYS A 69 -7.89 -2.72 22.87
C LYS A 69 -9.20 -3.23 22.26
N LEU A 70 -9.14 -4.16 21.32
CA LEU A 70 -10.29 -4.67 20.58
C LEU A 70 -10.95 -5.84 21.32
N PRO A 71 -12.27 -6.05 21.14
CA PRO A 71 -12.92 -7.28 21.61
C PRO A 71 -12.22 -8.52 21.06
N GLN A 72 -12.16 -9.59 21.85
CA GLN A 72 -11.46 -10.83 21.47
C GLN A 72 -11.91 -11.39 20.12
N THR A 73 -13.18 -11.20 19.74
CA THR A 73 -13.73 -11.65 18.44
C THR A 73 -13.09 -10.96 17.23
N GLU A 74 -12.55 -9.75 17.39
CA GLU A 74 -11.91 -8.98 16.30
C GLU A 74 -10.38 -9.08 16.33
N GLN A 75 -9.78 -9.56 17.42
CA GLN A 75 -8.33 -9.57 17.57
C GLN A 75 -7.60 -10.37 16.48
N GLN A 76 -8.13 -11.54 16.10
CA GLN A 76 -7.52 -12.36 15.05
C GLN A 76 -7.54 -11.64 13.69
N ARG A 77 -8.68 -11.02 13.34
CA ARG A 77 -8.83 -10.25 12.10
C ARG A 77 -7.86 -9.05 12.07
N ALA A 78 -7.71 -8.36 13.20
CA ALA A 78 -6.72 -7.29 13.35
C ALA A 78 -5.30 -7.83 13.19
N PHE A 79 -4.95 -8.92 13.87
CA PHE A 79 -3.62 -9.53 13.77
C PHE A 79 -3.26 -9.92 12.34
N ASP A 80 -4.17 -10.55 11.60
CA ASP A 80 -3.91 -10.95 10.22
C ASP A 80 -3.63 -9.75 9.30
N SER A 81 -4.35 -8.65 9.52
CA SER A 81 -4.19 -7.39 8.79
C SER A 81 -2.94 -6.59 9.15
N ALA A 82 -2.27 -6.91 10.26
CA ALA A 82 -1.03 -6.25 10.69
C ALA A 82 0.14 -6.53 9.73
N PHE A 83 -0.05 -7.41 8.75
CA PHE A 83 0.97 -7.85 7.83
C PHE A 83 0.58 -7.62 6.37
N ARG A 84 1.58 -7.37 5.53
CA ARG A 84 1.44 -7.39 4.07
C ARG A 84 2.45 -8.33 3.45
N THR A 85 2.09 -8.90 2.31
CA THR A 85 3.02 -9.67 1.48
C THR A 85 3.76 -8.72 0.55
N VAL A 86 5.09 -8.80 0.54
CA VAL A 86 5.95 -8.08 -0.40
C VAL A 86 6.76 -9.08 -1.21
N TRP A 87 6.76 -8.84 -2.52
CA TRP A 87 7.52 -9.62 -3.49
C TRP A 87 8.94 -9.09 -3.59
N ASN A 88 9.91 -9.88 -3.16
CA ASN A 88 11.33 -9.55 -3.26
C ASN A 88 12.03 -10.54 -4.19
N GLY A 89 11.99 -10.26 -5.50
CA GLY A 89 12.85 -10.92 -6.48
C GLY A 89 12.76 -12.45 -6.56
N GLY A 90 11.58 -13.04 -6.30
CA GLY A 90 11.37 -14.49 -6.41
C GLY A 90 10.77 -15.16 -5.17
N LYS A 91 10.67 -14.44 -4.04
CA LYS A 91 10.08 -14.95 -2.80
C LYS A 91 9.06 -13.96 -2.23
N ASP A 92 7.90 -14.48 -1.87
CA ASP A 92 6.93 -13.76 -1.03
C ASP A 92 7.47 -13.69 0.39
N SER A 93 7.57 -12.48 0.92
CA SER A 93 7.92 -12.23 2.32
C SER A 93 6.81 -11.48 3.02
N ARG A 94 6.44 -11.93 4.22
CA ARG A 94 5.45 -11.27 5.07
C ARG A 94 6.16 -10.21 5.90
N VAL A 95 5.74 -8.96 5.79
CA VAL A 95 6.29 -7.83 6.56
C VAL A 95 5.19 -7.17 7.37
N VAL A 96 5.53 -6.78 8.60
CA VAL A 96 4.63 -6.07 9.50
C VAL A 96 4.43 -4.63 9.00
N LEU A 97 3.19 -4.14 9.04
CA LEU A 97 2.88 -2.75 8.71
C LEU A 97 3.44 -1.80 9.78
N PRO A 98 3.81 -0.56 9.43
CA PRO A 98 4.05 0.47 10.45
C PRO A 98 2.83 0.64 11.34
N VAL A 99 3.03 0.86 12.66
CA VAL A 99 1.94 0.98 13.64
C VAL A 99 0.90 2.00 13.20
N ARG A 100 1.32 3.15 12.68
CA ARG A 100 0.42 4.21 12.17
C ARG A 100 -0.54 3.70 11.09
N ASP A 101 -0.02 2.94 10.12
CA ASP A 101 -0.81 2.44 9.00
C ASP A 101 -1.76 1.32 9.48
N PHE A 102 -1.32 0.53 10.46
CA PHE A 102 -2.14 -0.47 11.14
C PHE A 102 -3.28 0.15 11.96
N THR A 103 -3.01 1.19 12.74
CA THR A 103 -4.04 1.96 13.48
C THR A 103 -5.09 2.52 12.52
N ALA A 104 -4.66 3.14 11.41
CA ALA A 104 -5.58 3.65 10.40
C ALA A 104 -6.46 2.54 9.79
N TRP A 105 -5.89 1.34 9.60
CA TRP A 105 -6.66 0.19 9.14
C TRP A 105 -7.73 -0.24 10.18
N ILE A 106 -7.36 -0.31 11.46
CA ILE A 106 -8.31 -0.64 12.56
C ILE A 106 -9.47 0.36 12.59
N GLU A 107 -9.16 1.66 12.57
CA GLU A 107 -10.15 2.75 12.59
C GLU A 107 -11.14 2.66 11.41
N GLN A 108 -10.69 2.17 10.25
CA GLN A 108 -11.51 2.08 9.04
C GLN A 108 -12.29 0.76 8.92
N ASN A 109 -11.79 -0.34 9.49
CA ASN A 109 -12.27 -1.69 9.20
C ASN A 109 -12.91 -2.40 10.40
N ILE A 110 -12.60 -1.97 11.62
CA ILE A 110 -13.06 -2.59 12.86
C ILE A 110 -13.89 -1.60 13.67
N LEU A 111 -13.35 -0.40 13.91
CA LEU A 111 -14.05 0.61 14.71
C LEU A 111 -15.19 1.25 13.93
N LEU A 112 -16.28 1.53 14.63
CA LEU A 112 -17.53 1.97 14.01
C LEU A 112 -17.88 3.38 14.46
N SER A 113 -17.98 4.30 13.51
CA SER A 113 -18.33 5.70 13.78
C SER A 113 -19.69 5.83 14.46
N LEU A 114 -19.71 6.50 15.62
CA LEU A 114 -20.96 6.85 16.32
C LEU A 114 -21.57 8.17 15.82
N ASP A 115 -20.89 8.93 14.95
CA ASP A 115 -21.40 10.20 14.42
C ASP A 115 -22.45 10.00 13.32
N SER A 116 -22.37 8.87 12.63
CA SER A 116 -23.20 8.55 11.46
C SER A 116 -24.24 7.47 11.76
N VAL A 117 -24.56 7.23 13.03
CA VAL A 117 -25.61 6.25 13.37
C VAL A 117 -26.99 6.85 13.08
N PRO A 118 -27.94 6.06 12.57
CA PRO A 118 -29.24 6.57 12.14
C PRO A 118 -30.23 6.75 13.32
N PHE A 119 -29.84 6.40 14.54
CA PHE A 119 -30.69 6.41 15.74
C PHE A 119 -30.13 7.33 16.83
N ASP A 120 -30.97 7.73 17.80
CA ASP A 120 -30.53 8.52 18.94
C ASP A 120 -29.60 7.70 19.85
N LYS A 121 -28.38 8.19 20.07
CA LYS A 121 -27.39 7.56 20.95
C LYS A 121 -27.88 7.45 22.39
N ASN A 122 -28.82 8.29 22.82
CA ASN A 122 -29.40 8.27 24.16
C ASN A 122 -30.54 7.24 24.32
N ASP A 123 -31.03 6.63 23.23
CA ASP A 123 -32.13 5.67 23.30
C ASP A 123 -31.68 4.34 23.92
N ALA A 124 -31.90 4.20 25.22
CA ALA A 124 -31.68 2.98 25.97
C ALA A 124 -32.73 1.88 25.68
N THR A 125 -33.86 2.22 25.06
CA THR A 125 -34.95 1.28 24.78
C THR A 125 -34.77 0.53 23.47
N LEU A 126 -33.89 0.98 22.57
CA LEU A 126 -33.68 0.38 21.25
C LEU A 126 -33.26 -1.09 21.34
N VAL A 127 -32.32 -1.37 22.26
CA VAL A 127 -31.90 -2.71 22.69
C VAL A 127 -31.68 -2.62 24.20
N PRO A 128 -32.68 -2.97 25.03
CA PRO A 128 -32.64 -2.77 26.48
C PRO A 128 -31.43 -3.42 27.16
N GLU A 129 -31.01 -4.58 26.67
CA GLU A 129 -29.86 -5.33 27.21
C GLU A 129 -28.53 -4.60 26.99
N ALA A 130 -28.44 -3.76 25.95
CA ALA A 130 -27.23 -3.01 25.60
C ALA A 130 -27.24 -1.57 26.15
N GLY A 131 -28.40 -1.03 26.55
CA GLY A 131 -28.55 0.34 27.04
C GLY A 131 -28.22 1.42 25.99
N SER A 132 -27.96 2.65 26.46
CA SER A 132 -27.63 3.80 25.60
C SER A 132 -26.18 3.74 25.08
N CYS A 133 -25.94 4.21 23.86
CA CYS A 133 -24.60 4.38 23.31
C CYS A 133 -23.82 5.54 23.94
N ALA A 134 -24.50 6.56 24.49
CA ALA A 134 -23.85 7.73 25.09
C ALA A 134 -23.04 7.37 26.36
N GLU A 135 -23.57 6.47 27.18
CA GLU A 135 -22.92 5.99 28.42
C GLU A 135 -22.27 4.61 28.25
N CYS A 136 -22.09 4.16 27.01
CA CYS A 136 -21.60 2.81 26.75
C CYS A 136 -20.10 2.69 27.04
N PRO A 137 -19.66 1.74 27.89
CA PRO A 137 -18.23 1.54 28.17
C PRO A 137 -17.46 0.94 26.99
N LYS A 138 -18.13 0.56 25.89
CA LYS A 138 -17.52 0.03 24.66
C LYS A 138 -17.18 1.13 23.65
N ARG A 139 -17.41 2.41 23.97
CA ARG A 139 -17.04 3.53 23.11
C ARG A 139 -15.63 4.02 23.42
N THR A 140 -14.89 4.42 22.39
CA THR A 140 -13.52 4.92 22.54
C THR A 140 -13.47 6.18 23.40
N GLY A 141 -14.49 7.04 23.32
CA GLY A 141 -14.62 8.26 24.11
C GLY A 141 -14.96 8.04 25.60
N PHE A 142 -15.33 6.83 26.02
CA PHE A 142 -15.51 6.49 27.44
C PHE A 142 -14.20 6.05 28.08
N ASN A 143 -13.41 5.24 27.37
CA ASN A 143 -12.13 4.72 27.85
C ASN A 143 -10.95 5.63 27.48
N THR A 144 -10.97 6.87 27.97
CA THR A 144 -9.95 7.90 27.64
C THR A 144 -8.52 7.48 28.00
N LEU A 145 -8.33 6.59 28.98
CA LEU A 145 -7.00 6.04 29.31
C LEU A 145 -6.42 5.14 28.22
N LEU A 146 -7.27 4.48 27.43
CA LEU A 146 -6.86 3.55 26.36
C LEU A 146 -6.83 4.20 24.98
N PHE A 147 -7.70 5.20 24.77
CA PHE A 147 -7.91 5.86 23.48
C PHE A 147 -7.59 7.36 23.48
N GLY A 148 -6.93 7.88 24.51
CA GLY A 148 -6.63 9.32 24.64
C GLY A 148 -5.79 9.92 23.51
N ASP A 149 -5.03 9.08 22.80
CA ASP A 149 -4.22 9.46 21.63
C ASP A 149 -4.98 9.32 20.29
N VAL A 150 -6.21 8.80 20.32
CA VAL A 150 -7.01 8.44 19.13
C VAL A 150 -7.96 9.59 18.77
N SER A 151 -8.10 9.78 17.45
CA SER A 151 -8.94 10.73 16.71
C SER A 151 -10.12 11.39 17.45
N HIS A 152 -10.41 12.66 17.13
CA HIS A 152 -11.52 13.49 17.61
C HIS A 152 -12.95 12.92 17.43
N ARG A 153 -13.12 11.64 17.09
CA ARG A 153 -14.40 11.00 16.80
C ARG A 153 -14.61 9.79 17.70
N ASP A 154 -15.72 9.80 18.43
CA ASP A 154 -16.13 8.69 19.29
C ASP A 154 -16.59 7.50 18.44
N GLN A 155 -16.07 6.31 18.74
CA GLN A 155 -16.28 5.10 17.95
C GLN A 155 -16.69 3.93 18.85
N CYS A 156 -17.55 3.06 18.32
CA CYS A 156 -17.93 1.81 18.96
C CYS A 156 -16.94 0.70 18.60
N THR A 157 -16.54 -0.10 19.59
CA THR A 157 -15.69 -1.29 19.38
C THR A 157 -16.49 -2.57 19.17
N ASP A 158 -17.82 -2.56 19.37
CA ASP A 158 -18.69 -3.74 19.28
C ASP A 158 -19.60 -3.69 18.05
N ALA A 159 -19.15 -4.36 16.99
CA ALA A 159 -19.87 -4.41 15.72
C ALA A 159 -21.18 -5.19 15.80
N THR A 160 -21.23 -6.26 16.59
CA THR A 160 -22.44 -7.07 16.75
C THR A 160 -23.54 -6.24 17.42
N CYS A 161 -23.19 -5.53 18.50
CA CYS A 161 -24.12 -4.65 19.20
C CYS A 161 -24.63 -3.51 18.29
N LEU A 162 -23.73 -2.80 17.61
CA LEU A 162 -24.14 -1.68 16.75
C LEU A 162 -25.01 -2.17 15.58
N ASN A 163 -24.64 -3.28 14.96
CA ASN A 163 -25.42 -3.85 13.86
C ASN A 163 -26.83 -4.28 14.32
N ASN A 164 -26.95 -4.89 15.51
CA ASN A 164 -28.24 -5.22 16.09
C ASN A 164 -29.08 -3.97 16.35
N LYS A 165 -28.50 -2.91 16.93
CA LYS A 165 -29.19 -1.62 17.14
C LYS A 165 -29.68 -1.01 15.83
N VAL A 166 -28.83 -0.95 14.79
CA VAL A 166 -29.25 -0.44 13.47
C VAL A 166 -30.38 -1.30 12.90
N GLY A 167 -30.29 -2.63 13.00
CA GLY A 167 -31.34 -3.54 12.54
C GLY A 167 -32.67 -3.33 13.26
N LYS A 168 -32.65 -3.19 14.60
CA LYS A 168 -33.85 -2.87 15.40
C LYS A 168 -34.43 -1.51 15.06
N PHE A 169 -33.58 -0.51 14.82
CA PHE A 169 -34.01 0.81 14.39
C PHE A 169 -34.69 0.78 13.03
N VAL A 170 -34.09 0.11 12.04
CA VAL A 170 -34.70 -0.09 10.71
C VAL A 170 -36.06 -0.78 10.85
N GLY A 171 -36.15 -1.85 11.65
CA GLY A 171 -37.41 -2.54 11.91
C GLY A 171 -38.48 -1.61 12.48
N ARG A 172 -38.16 -0.83 13.52
CA ARG A 172 -39.07 0.17 14.10
C ARG A 172 -39.54 1.21 13.09
N GLN A 173 -38.65 1.68 12.22
CA GLN A 173 -39.00 2.67 11.19
C GLN A 173 -39.95 2.09 10.13
N ILE A 174 -39.73 0.85 9.70
CA ILE A 174 -40.62 0.16 8.75
C ILE A 174 -42.00 -0.12 9.38
N GLU A 175 -42.04 -0.49 10.66
CA GLU A 175 -43.29 -0.70 11.40
C GLU A 175 -44.06 0.62 11.61
N ALA A 176 -43.35 1.72 11.90
CA ALA A 176 -43.94 3.04 12.11
C ALA A 176 -44.46 3.68 10.82
N ASP A 177 -43.76 3.50 9.69
CA ASP A 177 -44.21 3.95 8.36
C ASP A 177 -44.06 2.84 7.31
N PRO A 178 -45.11 1.99 7.14
CA PRO A 178 -45.11 0.94 6.13
C PRO A 178 -45.03 1.43 4.67
N LYS A 179 -45.16 2.75 4.42
CA LYS A 179 -45.04 3.32 3.07
C LYS A 179 -43.60 3.57 2.65
N LEU A 180 -42.64 3.47 3.58
CA LEU A 180 -41.22 3.62 3.28
C LEU A 180 -40.76 2.55 2.28
N VAL A 181 -40.23 3.02 1.16
CA VAL A 181 -39.66 2.13 0.15
C VAL A 181 -38.37 1.53 0.70
N GLN A 182 -38.25 0.21 0.72
CA GLN A 182 -37.04 -0.45 1.20
C GLN A 182 -36.02 -0.52 0.06
N ILE A 183 -34.81 -0.01 0.29
CA ILE A 183 -33.73 0.00 -0.71
C ILE A 183 -32.46 -0.62 -0.16
N THR A 184 -31.64 -1.18 -1.05
CA THR A 184 -30.27 -1.60 -0.71
C THR A 184 -29.25 -0.75 -1.46
N THR A 185 -28.17 -0.42 -0.75
CA THR A 185 -26.97 0.23 -1.30
C THR A 185 -25.83 -0.76 -1.54
N ALA A 186 -26.02 -2.04 -1.16
CA ALA A 186 -25.04 -3.09 -1.40
C ALA A 186 -24.91 -3.41 -2.91
N HIS A 187 -23.69 -3.78 -3.31
CA HIS A 187 -23.40 -4.18 -4.68
C HIS A 187 -23.75 -5.66 -4.88
N GLY A 188 -24.42 -5.99 -5.99
CA GLY A 188 -24.72 -7.38 -6.35
C GLY A 188 -25.93 -8.00 -5.65
N SER A 189 -26.74 -7.22 -4.93
CA SER A 189 -27.98 -7.71 -4.31
C SER A 189 -28.95 -8.24 -5.36
N ARG A 190 -29.54 -9.40 -5.07
CA ARG A 190 -30.58 -10.02 -5.91
C ARG A 190 -31.90 -9.26 -5.74
N ASP A 191 -32.64 -9.13 -6.84
CA ASP A 191 -33.99 -8.55 -6.84
C ASP A 191 -34.94 -9.61 -6.24
N ASP A 192 -35.27 -9.46 -4.96
CA ASP A 192 -36.23 -10.31 -4.24
C ASP A 192 -37.64 -9.70 -4.19
N GLY A 193 -37.83 -8.53 -4.82
CA GLY A 193 -39.10 -7.81 -4.88
C GLY A 193 -39.49 -7.05 -3.61
N ALA A 194 -38.90 -7.37 -2.46
CA ALA A 194 -39.15 -6.67 -1.20
C ALA A 194 -38.23 -5.46 -1.02
N VAL A 195 -36.97 -5.58 -1.47
CA VAL A 195 -35.96 -4.53 -1.36
C VAL A 195 -35.45 -4.12 -2.74
N LEU A 196 -35.56 -2.83 -3.08
CA LEU A 196 -35.11 -2.35 -4.37
C LEU A 196 -33.57 -2.30 -4.46
N PRO A 197 -32.96 -3.00 -5.44
CA PRO A 197 -31.52 -2.93 -5.68
C PRO A 197 -31.10 -1.59 -6.28
N ARG A 198 -29.81 -1.26 -6.17
CA ARG A 198 -29.25 0.05 -6.58
C ARG A 198 -29.47 0.40 -8.06
N ASN A 199 -29.69 -0.57 -8.93
CA ASN A 199 -30.02 -0.35 -10.34
C ASN A 199 -31.52 -0.10 -10.59
N ARG A 200 -32.39 -0.12 -9.58
CA ARG A 200 -33.84 0.06 -9.73
C ARG A 200 -34.35 1.42 -9.22
N TYR A 201 -33.50 2.19 -8.56
CA TYR A 201 -33.86 3.53 -8.06
C TYR A 201 -32.76 4.56 -8.38
N VAL A 202 -33.15 5.83 -8.28
CA VAL A 202 -32.24 6.97 -8.32
C VAL A 202 -32.35 7.71 -6.99
N ALA A 203 -31.27 7.78 -6.22
CA ALA A 203 -31.20 8.56 -5.00
C ALA A 203 -31.14 10.06 -5.31
N LEU A 204 -31.97 10.85 -4.62
CA LEU A 204 -32.15 12.27 -4.87
C LEU A 204 -31.43 13.11 -3.81
N GLN A 205 -30.57 14.01 -4.27
CA GLN A 205 -29.89 15.01 -3.44
C GLN A 205 -30.46 16.39 -3.79
N LEU A 206 -31.68 16.65 -3.32
CA LEU A 206 -32.43 17.85 -3.65
C LEU A 206 -31.61 19.10 -3.29
N THR A 207 -31.34 19.92 -4.30
CA THR A 207 -30.57 21.16 -4.14
C THR A 207 -31.44 22.35 -4.52
N ASN A 208 -31.39 23.43 -3.74
CA ASN A 208 -32.16 24.63 -4.05
C ASN A 208 -31.59 25.31 -5.33
N PRO A 209 -32.39 25.45 -6.40
CA PRO A 209 -31.93 26.06 -7.66
C PRO A 209 -31.42 27.50 -7.48
N ALA A 210 -31.89 28.25 -6.48
CA ALA A 210 -31.43 29.62 -6.21
C ALA A 210 -29.95 29.69 -5.75
N LYS A 211 -29.34 28.57 -5.34
CA LYS A 211 -27.97 28.51 -4.85
C LYS A 211 -26.95 28.02 -5.89
N VAL A 212 -27.38 27.64 -7.10
CA VAL A 212 -26.50 26.99 -8.10
C VAL A 212 -26.56 27.75 -9.42
N LYS A 213 -25.40 28.23 -9.91
CA LYS A 213 -25.28 28.95 -11.19
C LYS A 213 -25.35 28.04 -12.43
N GLN A 214 -25.27 26.73 -12.23
CA GLN A 214 -25.29 25.69 -13.27
C GLN A 214 -26.64 24.96 -13.30
N PRO A 215 -27.05 24.39 -14.45
CA PRO A 215 -28.27 23.59 -14.53
C PRO A 215 -28.16 22.37 -13.62
N LEU A 216 -29.15 22.16 -12.76
CA LEU A 216 -29.22 21.03 -11.84
C LEU A 216 -29.20 19.70 -12.61
N SER A 217 -28.43 18.73 -12.10
CA SER A 217 -28.44 17.37 -12.62
C SER A 217 -29.78 16.67 -12.31
N PRO A 218 -30.15 15.60 -13.03
CA PRO A 218 -31.34 14.80 -12.71
C PRO A 218 -31.43 14.40 -11.23
N TYR A 219 -30.31 14.01 -10.61
CA TYR A 219 -30.22 13.61 -9.21
C TYR A 219 -30.55 14.74 -8.22
N GLN A 220 -30.48 16.00 -8.64
CA GLN A 220 -30.75 17.18 -7.81
C GLN A 220 -32.16 17.72 -8.00
N LYS A 221 -32.92 17.20 -8.98
CA LYS A 221 -34.26 17.65 -9.32
C LYS A 221 -35.33 16.78 -8.63
N PRO A 222 -36.36 17.38 -8.01
CA PRO A 222 -37.53 16.64 -7.55
C PRO A 222 -38.33 16.11 -8.75
N CYS A 223 -39.10 15.05 -8.54
CA CYS A 223 -40.06 14.52 -9.52
C CYS A 223 -41.37 14.12 -8.83
N LYS A 224 -42.42 13.85 -9.61
CA LYS A 224 -43.75 13.45 -9.11
C LYS A 224 -43.73 12.07 -8.40
N HIS A 225 -42.79 11.22 -8.75
CA HIS A 225 -42.66 9.84 -8.24
C HIS A 225 -41.59 9.73 -7.14
N MET A 226 -41.27 10.85 -6.49
CA MET A 226 -40.35 10.85 -5.37
C MET A 226 -41.02 10.21 -4.16
N ALA A 227 -40.36 9.22 -3.58
CA ALA A 227 -40.78 8.56 -2.36
C ALA A 227 -39.65 8.63 -1.31
N GLU A 228 -40.04 8.55 -0.04
CA GLU A 228 -39.08 8.33 1.04
C GLU A 228 -38.76 6.84 1.12
N ALA A 229 -37.48 6.55 1.25
CA ALA A 229 -36.95 5.21 1.26
C ALA A 229 -36.01 5.02 2.45
N ILE A 230 -36.07 3.84 3.06
CA ILE A 230 -35.15 3.44 4.11
C ILE A 230 -34.12 2.47 3.55
N VAL A 231 -32.84 2.73 3.83
CA VAL A 231 -31.75 1.83 3.48
C VAL A 231 -31.76 0.65 4.44
N VAL A 232 -32.16 -0.54 3.98
CA VAL A 232 -32.19 -1.75 4.82
C VAL A 232 -30.88 -2.53 4.78
N ASP A 233 -30.05 -2.28 3.77
CA ASP A 233 -28.77 -2.96 3.57
C ASP A 233 -27.72 -2.08 2.86
N GLY A 234 -26.44 -2.31 3.19
CA GLY A 234 -25.27 -1.57 2.73
C GLY A 234 -24.79 -0.46 3.68
N ALA A 235 -23.93 0.43 3.18
CA ALA A 235 -23.14 1.36 4.00
C ALA A 235 -23.99 2.41 4.75
N GLU A 236 -25.12 2.81 4.17
CA GLU A 236 -26.01 3.85 4.74
C GLU A 236 -27.20 3.26 5.51
N ARG A 237 -27.08 2.01 6.00
CA ARG A 237 -28.19 1.29 6.64
C ARG A 237 -28.86 2.11 7.76
N GLY A 238 -30.18 2.16 7.75
CA GLY A 238 -31.03 2.93 8.66
C GLY A 238 -31.25 4.38 8.28
N HIS A 239 -30.54 4.93 7.30
CA HIS A 239 -30.82 6.29 6.83
C HIS A 239 -32.05 6.31 5.94
N THR A 240 -32.87 7.35 6.11
CA THR A 240 -33.96 7.68 5.20
C THR A 240 -33.45 8.62 4.12
N VAL A 241 -33.66 8.23 2.87
CA VAL A 241 -33.27 9.00 1.69
C VAL A 241 -34.46 9.18 0.76
N LYS A 242 -34.42 10.19 -0.10
CA LYS A 242 -35.45 10.38 -1.13
C LYS A 242 -35.02 9.68 -2.42
N VAL A 243 -35.90 8.90 -3.01
CA VAL A 243 -35.60 8.16 -4.24
C VAL A 243 -36.71 8.31 -5.27
N CYS A 244 -36.35 8.12 -6.54
CA CYS A 244 -37.30 7.83 -7.61
C CYS A 244 -37.06 6.41 -8.13
N ALA A 245 -38.07 5.55 -8.04
CA ALA A 245 -38.03 4.17 -8.54
C ALA A 245 -38.91 3.94 -9.77
N GLU A 246 -39.57 4.98 -10.27
CA GLU A 246 -40.49 4.90 -11.41
C GLU A 246 -39.72 4.77 -12.74
N PRO A 247 -39.72 3.62 -13.44
CA PRO A 247 -38.92 3.43 -14.65
C PRO A 247 -39.29 4.40 -15.78
N GLY A 248 -40.53 4.90 -15.82
CA GLY A 248 -41.02 5.87 -16.79
C GLY A 248 -40.75 7.34 -16.42
N CYS A 249 -40.00 7.64 -15.35
CA CYS A 249 -39.80 9.03 -14.94
C CYS A 249 -39.01 9.82 -16.00
N ALA A 250 -39.67 10.78 -16.63
CA ALA A 250 -39.08 11.67 -17.63
C ALA A 250 -37.92 12.54 -17.10
N VAL A 251 -37.73 12.63 -15.77
CA VAL A 251 -36.63 13.39 -15.15
C VAL A 251 -35.41 12.48 -14.91
N HIS A 252 -35.62 11.30 -14.34
CA HIS A 252 -34.54 10.45 -13.83
C HIS A 252 -34.17 9.27 -14.74
N PHE A 253 -35.11 8.82 -15.57
CA PHE A 253 -34.91 7.68 -16.48
C PHE A 253 -35.08 8.04 -17.96
N ALA A 254 -35.08 9.33 -18.32
CA ALA A 254 -35.22 9.83 -19.69
C ALA A 254 -34.29 9.14 -20.72
N ASN A 255 -33.09 8.74 -20.28
CA ASN A 255 -32.07 8.11 -21.12
C ASN A 255 -31.96 6.59 -20.97
N ARG A 256 -32.89 5.93 -20.26
CA ARG A 256 -33.05 4.46 -20.35
C ARG A 256 -33.78 4.09 -21.65
N HIS A 257 -33.24 4.56 -22.78
CA HIS A 257 -33.52 3.88 -24.04
C HIS A 257 -32.84 2.51 -23.93
N THR A 258 -33.62 1.44 -23.99
CA THR A 258 -33.09 0.14 -24.39
C THR A 258 -32.27 0.37 -25.65
N PRO A 259 -30.97 0.05 -25.67
CA PRO A 259 -30.16 0.20 -26.87
C PRO A 259 -30.87 -0.50 -28.02
N ASP A 260 -30.96 0.17 -29.19
CA ASP A 260 -31.56 -0.43 -30.38
C ASP A 260 -30.93 -1.82 -30.60
N PRO A 261 -31.72 -2.92 -30.58
CA PRO A 261 -31.20 -4.26 -30.78
C PRO A 261 -30.32 -4.39 -32.03
N ALA A 262 -30.62 -3.62 -33.08
CA ALA A 262 -29.81 -3.58 -34.30
C ALA A 262 -28.45 -2.91 -34.12
N GLN A 263 -28.36 -1.84 -33.34
CA GLN A 263 -27.09 -1.18 -32.99
C GLN A 263 -26.23 -2.08 -32.10
N LEU A 264 -26.83 -2.69 -31.07
CA LEU A 264 -26.13 -3.61 -30.18
C LEU A 264 -25.60 -4.84 -30.92
N ALA A 265 -26.36 -5.36 -31.90
CA ALA A 265 -25.91 -6.44 -32.76
C ALA A 265 -24.70 -6.03 -33.61
N LYS A 266 -24.70 -4.82 -34.19
CA LYS A 266 -23.56 -4.27 -34.96
C LYS A 266 -22.32 -4.10 -34.08
N GLU A 267 -22.45 -3.54 -32.88
CA GLU A 267 -21.32 -3.38 -31.94
C GLU A 267 -20.73 -4.73 -31.51
N ARG A 268 -21.59 -5.72 -31.21
CA ARG A 268 -21.15 -7.07 -30.86
C ARG A 268 -20.39 -7.73 -32.00
N GLU A 269 -20.88 -7.57 -33.24
CA GLU A 269 -20.20 -8.07 -34.43
C GLU A 269 -18.87 -7.36 -34.66
N GLN A 270 -18.81 -6.04 -34.53
CA GLN A 270 -17.56 -5.28 -34.62
C GLN A 270 -16.55 -5.76 -33.57
N ARG A 271 -16.96 -5.86 -32.30
CA ARG A 271 -16.11 -6.36 -31.22
C ARG A 271 -15.62 -7.78 -31.48
N ARG A 272 -16.47 -8.65 -32.04
CA ARG A 272 -16.08 -10.01 -32.46
C ARG A 272 -14.99 -9.96 -33.53
N ARG A 273 -15.16 -9.16 -34.58
CA ARG A 273 -14.16 -8.97 -35.65
C ARG A 273 -12.85 -8.40 -35.12
N GLU A 274 -12.90 -7.47 -34.18
CA GLU A 274 -11.70 -6.92 -33.54
C GLU A 274 -10.95 -7.96 -32.69
N LEU A 275 -11.69 -8.75 -31.91
CA LEU A 275 -11.12 -9.86 -31.12
C LEU A 275 -10.52 -10.93 -32.02
N GLU A 276 -11.18 -11.28 -33.13
CA GLU A 276 -10.65 -12.21 -34.13
C GLU A 276 -9.37 -11.67 -34.78
N ARG A 277 -9.35 -10.39 -35.17
CA ARG A 277 -8.14 -9.72 -35.69
C ARG A 277 -7.00 -9.73 -34.68
N HIS A 278 -7.28 -9.44 -33.41
CA HIS A 278 -6.28 -9.48 -32.35
C HIS A 278 -5.74 -10.90 -32.10
N LYS A 279 -6.62 -11.91 -32.11
CA LYS A 279 -6.23 -13.32 -32.00
C LYS A 279 -5.38 -13.78 -33.17
N LEU A 280 -5.76 -13.41 -34.40
CA LEU A 280 -4.99 -13.69 -35.61
C LEU A 280 -3.59 -13.10 -35.49
N GLU A 281 -3.50 -11.81 -35.20
CA GLU A 281 -2.23 -11.08 -35.06
C GLU A 281 -1.34 -11.68 -33.96
N THR A 282 -1.92 -12.01 -32.80
CA THR A 282 -1.21 -12.67 -31.69
C THR A 282 -0.67 -14.03 -32.12
N THR A 283 -1.49 -14.82 -32.83
CA THR A 283 -1.10 -16.14 -33.33
C THR A 283 0.02 -16.03 -34.37
N VAL A 284 -0.07 -15.06 -35.29
CA VAL A 284 0.98 -14.78 -36.28
C VAL A 284 2.29 -14.42 -35.58
N ARG A 285 2.27 -13.54 -34.56
CA ARG A 285 3.46 -13.17 -33.79
C ARG A 285 4.11 -14.38 -33.11
N HIS A 286 3.32 -15.25 -32.48
CA HIS A 286 3.86 -16.46 -31.83
C HIS A 286 4.47 -17.44 -32.84
N ARG A 287 3.83 -17.63 -34.01
CA ARG A 287 4.38 -18.48 -35.07
C ARG A 287 5.64 -17.89 -35.68
N ALA A 288 5.66 -16.58 -35.90
CA ALA A 288 6.86 -15.87 -36.38
C ALA A 288 8.02 -16.02 -35.39
N LEU A 289 7.77 -15.88 -34.09
CA LEU A 289 8.77 -16.14 -33.05
C LEU A 289 9.31 -17.57 -33.13
N ALA A 290 8.44 -18.57 -33.27
CA ALA A 290 8.87 -19.97 -33.38
C ALA A 290 9.77 -20.21 -34.62
N GLU A 291 9.42 -19.64 -35.77
CA GLU A 291 10.25 -19.73 -36.98
C GLU A 291 11.59 -18.98 -36.86
N VAL A 292 11.61 -17.83 -36.16
CA VAL A 292 12.85 -17.12 -35.84
C VAL A 292 13.74 -18.01 -34.98
N LEU A 293 13.21 -18.57 -33.88
CA LEU A 293 13.97 -19.44 -32.97
C LEU A 293 14.51 -20.70 -33.66
N ARG A 294 13.80 -21.23 -34.67
CA ARG A 294 14.28 -22.37 -35.48
C ARG A 294 15.48 -22.01 -36.37
N LYS A 295 15.64 -20.73 -36.71
CA LYS A 295 16.74 -20.22 -37.55
C LYS A 295 17.93 -19.70 -36.75
N VAL A 296 17.73 -19.32 -35.49
CA VAL A 296 18.83 -18.90 -34.59
C VAL A 296 19.70 -20.12 -34.29
N GLY A 297 20.99 -20.01 -34.63
CA GLY A 297 21.99 -21.06 -34.44
C GLY A 297 22.92 -20.80 -33.25
N ALA A 298 23.75 -21.80 -32.93
CA ALA A 298 24.87 -21.64 -31.99
C ALA A 298 26.21 -21.86 -32.73
N PRO A 299 27.21 -20.96 -32.56
CA PRO A 299 27.17 -19.72 -31.79
C PRO A 299 26.26 -18.65 -32.42
N LEU A 300 25.81 -17.68 -31.61
CA LEU A 300 25.05 -16.52 -32.09
C LEU A 300 25.92 -15.66 -33.00
N ASP A 301 25.37 -15.20 -34.12
CA ASP A 301 26.08 -14.34 -35.05
C ASP A 301 26.12 -12.87 -34.56
N ARG A 302 26.86 -12.02 -35.27
CA ARG A 302 26.94 -10.58 -34.96
C ARG A 302 25.56 -9.89 -34.89
N ALA A 303 24.61 -10.26 -35.75
CA ALA A 303 23.31 -9.61 -35.80
C ALA A 303 22.45 -9.97 -34.58
N ASP A 304 22.46 -11.24 -34.18
CA ASP A 304 21.80 -11.73 -32.98
C ASP A 304 22.41 -11.12 -31.71
N LEU A 305 23.74 -11.07 -31.61
CA LEU A 305 24.44 -10.43 -30.50
C LEU A 305 24.12 -8.92 -30.42
N ALA A 306 24.08 -8.22 -31.56
CA ALA A 306 23.72 -6.81 -31.61
C ALA A 306 22.24 -6.58 -31.21
N LEU A 307 21.32 -7.46 -31.60
CA LEU A 307 19.92 -7.42 -31.19
C LEU A 307 19.81 -7.51 -29.67
N ILE A 308 20.47 -8.51 -29.07
CA ILE A 308 20.47 -8.72 -27.60
C ILE A 308 21.06 -7.51 -26.89
N ALA A 309 22.22 -7.03 -27.33
CA ALA A 309 22.89 -5.89 -26.70
C ALA A 309 22.05 -4.61 -26.73
N ASN A 310 21.38 -4.31 -27.85
CA ASN A 310 20.49 -3.15 -27.96
C ASN A 310 19.27 -3.29 -27.05
N ALA A 311 18.60 -4.46 -27.04
CA ALA A 311 17.43 -4.70 -26.20
C ALA A 311 17.77 -4.59 -24.70
N MET A 312 18.96 -5.05 -24.28
CA MET A 312 19.45 -4.91 -22.92
C MET A 312 19.78 -3.44 -22.58
N LEU A 313 20.37 -2.72 -23.51
CA LEU A 313 20.69 -1.31 -23.31
C LEU A 313 19.42 -0.48 -23.11
N GLU A 314 18.35 -0.73 -23.87
CA GLU A 314 17.05 -0.05 -23.71
C GLU A 314 16.38 -0.27 -22.34
N LYS A 315 16.70 -1.39 -21.67
CA LYS A 315 16.21 -1.70 -20.33
C LYS A 315 17.15 -1.24 -19.20
N THR A 316 18.37 -0.80 -19.55
CA THR A 316 19.36 -0.33 -18.58
C THR A 316 19.01 1.08 -18.10
N GLU A 317 19.18 1.37 -16.81
CA GLU A 317 18.89 2.68 -16.22
C GLU A 317 19.79 3.80 -16.78
N PRO A 318 19.33 5.07 -16.85
CA PRO A 318 20.09 6.17 -17.45
C PRO A 318 21.50 6.36 -16.88
N LEU A 319 21.67 6.30 -15.56
CA LEU A 319 22.97 6.44 -14.89
C LEU A 319 23.94 5.33 -15.28
N ARG A 320 23.46 4.09 -15.36
CA ARG A 320 24.27 2.95 -15.78
C ARG A 320 24.69 3.04 -17.24
N ARG A 321 23.82 3.56 -18.12
CA ARG A 321 24.19 3.84 -19.52
C ARG A 321 25.31 4.87 -19.60
N GLU A 322 25.25 5.91 -18.78
CA GLU A 322 26.31 6.91 -18.71
C GLU A 322 27.63 6.29 -18.22
N THR A 323 27.59 5.47 -17.16
CA THR A 323 28.74 4.70 -16.67
C THR A 323 29.35 3.83 -17.77
N LEU A 324 28.53 3.09 -18.53
CA LEU A 324 28.98 2.30 -19.67
C LEU A 324 29.64 3.17 -20.75
N ALA A 325 29.02 4.29 -21.12
CA ALA A 325 29.58 5.18 -22.14
C ALA A 325 30.93 5.77 -21.70
N ARG A 326 31.09 6.11 -20.42
CA ARG A 326 32.36 6.58 -19.85
C ARG A 326 33.43 5.50 -19.82
N ARG A 327 33.08 4.27 -19.43
CA ARG A 327 34.00 3.11 -19.42
C ARG A 327 34.58 2.81 -20.80
N HIS A 328 33.77 2.99 -21.84
CA HIS A 328 34.19 2.86 -23.24
C HIS A 328 34.75 4.15 -23.85
N LYS A 329 34.99 5.21 -23.05
CA LYS A 329 35.55 6.50 -23.48
C LYS A 329 34.75 7.18 -24.61
N MET A 330 33.43 7.03 -24.58
CA MET A 330 32.54 7.57 -25.60
C MET A 330 31.96 8.95 -25.23
N VAL A 331 32.06 9.33 -23.95
CA VAL A 331 31.61 10.63 -23.43
C VAL A 331 32.61 11.14 -22.39
N GLU A 332 32.86 12.45 -22.39
CA GLU A 332 33.77 13.17 -21.49
C GLU A 332 33.04 14.38 -20.88
N GLY A 333 33.54 14.91 -19.76
CA GLY A 333 32.92 16.01 -19.02
C GLY A 333 32.22 15.60 -17.73
N SER A 334 31.76 16.57 -16.95
CA SER A 334 31.05 16.36 -15.70
C SER A 334 29.65 15.73 -15.92
N ALA A 335 29.06 15.11 -14.89
CA ALA A 335 27.73 14.51 -15.00
C ALA A 335 26.63 15.53 -15.40
N SER A 336 26.84 16.81 -15.08
CA SER A 336 25.95 17.92 -15.48
C SER A 336 26.04 18.32 -16.95
N GLU A 337 27.10 17.92 -17.66
CA GLU A 337 27.35 18.32 -19.07
C GLU A 337 26.92 17.23 -20.08
N VAL A 338 26.75 15.99 -19.62
CA VAL A 338 26.45 14.85 -20.50
C VAL A 338 24.93 14.62 -20.56
N THR A 339 24.36 14.71 -21.77
CA THR A 339 22.91 14.54 -21.96
C THR A 339 22.51 13.12 -22.34
N TYR A 340 21.30 12.70 -21.95
CA TYR A 340 20.76 11.36 -22.28
C TYR A 340 20.78 11.02 -23.78
N PRO A 341 20.37 11.92 -24.71
CA PRO A 341 20.44 11.61 -26.15
C PRO A 341 21.87 11.43 -26.68
N GLN A 342 22.86 12.13 -26.11
CA GLN A 342 24.27 11.97 -26.49
C GLN A 342 24.78 10.60 -26.06
N VAL A 343 24.51 10.17 -24.82
CA VAL A 343 24.86 8.84 -24.30
C VAL A 343 24.22 7.74 -25.15
N GLN A 344 22.93 7.87 -25.47
CA GLN A 344 22.23 6.87 -26.29
C GLN A 344 22.84 6.75 -27.70
N LYS A 345 23.10 7.87 -28.38
CA LYS A 345 23.73 7.87 -29.71
C LYS A 345 25.14 7.30 -29.69
N ALA A 346 25.92 7.63 -28.66
CA ALA A 346 27.27 7.14 -28.45
C ALA A 346 27.30 5.61 -28.29
N LEU A 347 26.45 5.05 -27.43
CA LEU A 347 26.37 3.60 -27.22
C LEU A 347 25.83 2.86 -28.45
N GLN A 348 24.85 3.41 -29.17
CA GLN A 348 24.40 2.84 -30.44
C GLN A 348 25.51 2.85 -31.51
N ARG A 349 26.36 3.89 -31.54
CA ARG A 349 27.52 3.93 -32.44
C ARG A 349 28.55 2.88 -32.07
N LEU A 350 28.83 2.72 -30.77
CA LEU A 350 29.75 1.71 -30.25
C LEU A 350 29.31 0.30 -30.64
N LEU A 351 28.04 -0.06 -30.40
CA LEU A 351 27.49 -1.37 -30.75
C LEU A 351 27.60 -1.70 -32.24
N ARG A 352 27.43 -0.69 -33.12
CA ARG A 352 27.60 -0.88 -34.57
C ARG A 352 29.03 -1.18 -34.98
N GLN A 353 30.02 -0.73 -34.20
CA GLN A 353 31.45 -0.89 -34.54
C GLN A 353 32.07 -2.16 -33.94
N MET A 354 31.39 -2.82 -33.00
CA MET A 354 31.87 -4.05 -32.37
C MET A 354 31.73 -5.26 -33.30
N ASP A 355 32.73 -6.14 -33.20
CA ASP A 355 32.70 -7.51 -33.73
C ASP A 355 31.99 -8.47 -32.76
N GLU A 356 31.88 -9.74 -33.12
CA GLU A 356 31.18 -10.76 -32.31
C GLU A 356 31.79 -10.93 -30.91
N SER A 357 33.13 -10.86 -30.82
CA SER A 357 33.84 -10.92 -29.54
C SER A 357 33.56 -9.69 -28.68
N GLY A 358 33.58 -8.50 -29.28
CA GLY A 358 33.27 -7.24 -28.62
C GLY A 358 31.84 -7.19 -28.11
N LEU A 359 30.86 -7.60 -28.92
CA LEU A 359 29.45 -7.66 -28.52
C LEU A 359 29.22 -8.67 -27.39
N SER A 360 29.85 -9.85 -27.47
CA SER A 360 29.77 -10.85 -26.41
C SER A 360 30.27 -10.33 -25.07
N LYS A 361 31.44 -9.65 -25.08
CA LYS A 361 32.00 -9.00 -23.88
C LYS A 361 31.11 -7.87 -23.37
N PHE A 362 30.54 -7.08 -24.27
CA PHE A 362 29.67 -5.96 -23.92
C PHE A 362 28.35 -6.42 -23.28
N ILE A 363 27.73 -7.50 -23.79
CA ILE A 363 26.55 -8.13 -23.17
C ILE A 363 26.87 -8.57 -21.74
N VAL A 364 28.01 -9.26 -21.55
CA VAL A 364 28.45 -9.68 -20.21
C VAL A 364 28.71 -8.48 -19.31
N GLU A 365 29.31 -7.40 -19.82
CA GLU A 365 29.56 -6.18 -19.05
C GLU A 365 28.26 -5.53 -18.58
N ILE A 366 27.22 -5.42 -19.43
CA ILE A 366 25.91 -4.86 -19.01
C ILE A 366 25.33 -5.65 -17.83
N VAL A 367 25.40 -6.99 -17.87
CA VAL A 367 24.89 -7.85 -16.79
C VAL A 367 25.68 -7.65 -15.50
N LEU A 368 27.01 -7.63 -15.59
CA LEU A 368 27.89 -7.57 -14.42
C LEU A 368 27.97 -6.19 -13.80
N LEU A 369 27.71 -5.12 -14.56
CA LEU A 369 27.84 -3.76 -14.06
C LEU A 369 26.91 -3.48 -12.87
N GLY A 370 25.72 -4.07 -12.84
CA GLY A 370 24.81 -3.94 -11.70
C GLY A 370 25.38 -4.52 -10.40
N SER A 371 26.16 -5.61 -10.48
CA SER A 371 26.86 -6.19 -9.33
C SER A 371 28.04 -5.33 -8.87
N VAL A 372 28.75 -4.67 -9.80
CA VAL A 372 29.89 -3.78 -9.47
C VAL A 372 29.45 -2.61 -8.59
N GLU A 373 28.22 -2.13 -8.79
CA GLU A 373 27.66 -0.97 -8.08
C GLU A 373 26.99 -1.36 -6.75
N SER A 374 26.77 -2.66 -6.49
CA SER A 374 26.13 -3.17 -5.27
C SER A 374 27.16 -3.49 -4.18
N ALA A 375 26.90 -3.07 -2.94
CA ALA A 375 27.74 -3.38 -1.77
C ALA A 375 27.46 -4.76 -1.15
N SER A 376 26.67 -5.62 -1.80
CA SER A 376 26.30 -6.94 -1.27
C SER A 376 27.47 -7.93 -1.37
N GLN A 377 28.13 -8.19 -0.25
CA GLN A 377 29.16 -9.23 -0.14
C GLN A 377 28.52 -10.57 0.23
N GLY A 378 28.21 -11.40 -0.76
CA GLY A 378 27.68 -12.75 -0.54
C GLY A 378 27.90 -13.66 -1.75
N GLU A 379 27.84 -14.99 -1.54
CA GLU A 379 28.02 -16.02 -2.59
C GLU A 379 27.01 -15.94 -3.74
N THR A 380 25.91 -15.20 -3.57
CA THR A 380 24.88 -14.94 -4.58
C THR A 380 25.22 -13.78 -5.53
N ASP A 381 26.37 -13.12 -5.35
CA ASP A 381 26.82 -12.07 -6.26
C ASP A 381 27.24 -12.63 -7.63
N VAL A 382 26.54 -12.19 -8.68
CA VAL A 382 26.71 -12.63 -10.07
C VAL A 382 28.14 -12.36 -10.59
N LEU A 383 28.78 -11.28 -10.12
CA LEU A 383 30.16 -10.97 -10.48
C LEU A 383 31.14 -11.96 -9.88
N THR A 384 31.03 -12.25 -8.59
CA THR A 384 31.86 -13.24 -7.90
C THR A 384 31.70 -14.65 -8.50
N ALA A 385 30.47 -15.06 -8.80
CA ALA A 385 30.20 -16.35 -9.46
C ALA A 385 30.81 -16.42 -10.87
N THR A 386 30.71 -15.34 -11.64
CA THR A 386 31.27 -15.25 -13.00
C THR A 386 32.80 -15.22 -12.97
N ALA A 387 33.41 -14.50 -12.02
CA ALA A 387 34.86 -14.50 -11.79
C ALA A 387 35.39 -15.93 -11.53
N LYS A 388 34.70 -16.71 -10.68
CA LYS A 388 35.03 -18.12 -10.42
C LYS A 388 34.94 -18.97 -11.69
N ARG A 389 33.87 -18.81 -12.49
CA ARG A 389 33.70 -19.51 -13.77
C ARG A 389 34.84 -19.24 -14.75
N HIS A 390 35.34 -18.01 -14.79
CA HIS A 390 36.47 -17.61 -15.62
C HIS A 390 37.84 -17.79 -14.95
N ARG A 391 37.90 -18.46 -13.79
CA ARG A 391 39.13 -18.73 -13.03
C ARG A 391 39.90 -17.45 -12.65
N VAL A 392 39.18 -16.37 -12.38
CA VAL A 392 39.73 -15.12 -11.87
C VAL A 392 39.89 -15.23 -10.35
N ASP A 393 41.12 -15.08 -9.86
CA ASP A 393 41.43 -15.07 -8.44
C ASP A 393 41.08 -13.71 -7.81
N VAL A 394 39.86 -13.61 -7.28
CA VAL A 394 39.33 -12.40 -6.66
C VAL A 394 40.14 -11.99 -5.42
N ALA A 395 40.71 -12.95 -4.68
CA ALA A 395 41.56 -12.66 -3.53
C ALA A 395 42.86 -11.98 -3.95
N LYS A 396 43.50 -12.48 -5.02
CA LYS A 396 44.67 -11.82 -5.61
C LYS A 396 44.37 -10.42 -6.13
N VAL A 397 43.22 -10.23 -6.79
CA VAL A 397 42.76 -8.91 -7.24
C VAL A 397 42.57 -7.97 -6.04
N ARG A 398 41.95 -8.45 -4.96
CA ARG A 398 41.76 -7.68 -3.73
C ARG A 398 43.08 -7.21 -3.13
N THR A 399 44.05 -8.11 -2.96
CA THR A 399 45.38 -7.76 -2.41
C THR A 399 46.10 -6.72 -3.26
N ALA A 400 46.00 -6.84 -4.60
CA ALA A 400 46.58 -5.85 -5.51
C ALA A 400 45.92 -4.47 -5.35
N VAL A 401 44.60 -4.42 -5.27
CA VAL A 401 43.84 -3.18 -5.05
C VAL A 401 44.17 -2.56 -3.70
N GLU A 402 44.21 -3.34 -2.61
CA GLU A 402 44.59 -2.86 -1.27
C GLU A 402 45.99 -2.22 -1.28
N ALA A 403 46.96 -2.82 -1.98
CA ALA A 403 48.29 -2.26 -2.16
C ALA A 403 48.28 -0.94 -2.96
N GLU A 404 47.47 -0.83 -4.01
CA GLU A 404 47.31 0.41 -4.77
C GLU A 404 46.71 1.54 -3.93
N PHE A 405 45.69 1.24 -3.12
CA PHE A 405 45.06 2.21 -2.21
C PHE A 405 46.05 2.69 -1.15
N ALA A 406 46.80 1.77 -0.52
CA ALA A 406 47.84 2.11 0.44
C ALA A 406 48.93 2.98 -0.20
N ALA A 407 49.37 2.67 -1.42
CA ALA A 407 50.35 3.47 -2.14
C ALA A 407 49.83 4.87 -2.50
N LYS A 408 48.54 5.00 -2.87
CA LYS A 408 47.90 6.30 -3.12
C LYS A 408 47.78 7.13 -1.85
N GLN A 409 47.39 6.51 -0.73
CA GLN A 409 47.32 7.18 0.58
C GLN A 409 48.70 7.66 1.04
N ALA A 410 49.72 6.80 0.97
CA ALA A 410 51.09 7.17 1.31
C ALA A 410 51.62 8.33 0.44
N LYS A 411 51.30 8.35 -0.87
CA LYS A 411 51.64 9.47 -1.76
C LYS A 411 50.89 10.76 -1.41
N ALA A 412 49.63 10.68 -0.99
CA ALA A 412 48.84 11.84 -0.57
C ALA A 412 49.35 12.41 0.75
N GLU A 413 49.66 11.55 1.74
CA GLU A 413 50.26 11.94 3.01
C GLU A 413 51.65 12.56 2.84
N ALA A 414 52.47 12.00 1.94
CA ALA A 414 53.78 12.57 1.60
C ALA A 414 53.68 13.94 0.92
N LYS A 415 52.63 14.17 0.10
CA LYS A 415 52.35 15.50 -0.48
C LYS A 415 51.84 16.51 0.55
N GLN A 416 51.11 16.08 1.57
CA GLN A 416 50.66 16.96 2.66
C GLN A 416 51.80 17.32 3.65
N LYS A 417 52.82 16.45 3.77
CA LYS A 417 53.99 16.67 4.66
C LYS A 417 55.13 17.46 4.01
N GLN A 418 55.03 17.88 2.74
CA GLN A 418 56.01 18.80 2.15
C GLN A 418 55.71 20.25 2.56
N PRO A 419 56.68 20.99 3.16
CA PRO A 419 56.47 22.38 3.52
C PRO A 419 56.35 23.24 2.25
N VAL A 420 55.36 24.14 2.25
CA VAL A 420 55.27 25.23 1.27
C VAL A 420 56.61 25.97 1.27
N LYS A 421 57.34 25.93 0.15
CA LYS A 421 58.54 26.78 -0.04
C LYS A 421 58.11 28.24 0.08
N LYS A 422 58.44 28.87 1.21
CA LYS A 422 58.42 30.34 1.36
C LYS A 422 59.34 30.92 0.29
N THR A 423 58.76 31.59 -0.69
CA THR A 423 59.46 32.54 -1.54
C THR A 423 59.97 33.68 -0.65
N THR A 424 61.27 33.72 -0.40
CA THR A 424 61.92 34.84 0.28
C THR A 424 61.91 36.05 -0.64
N ALA A 425 61.06 37.03 -0.30
CA ALA A 425 61.14 38.38 -0.85
C ALA A 425 62.47 39.02 -0.43
N LYS A 426 63.25 39.46 -1.43
CA LYS A 426 64.49 40.21 -1.25
C LYS A 426 64.12 41.65 -0.92
N ALA A 427 64.36 42.08 0.33
CA ALA A 427 64.17 43.45 0.76
C ALA A 427 65.20 44.38 0.08
N SER A 428 64.72 45.49 -0.45
CA SER A 428 65.47 46.64 -0.93
C SER A 428 66.21 47.30 0.23
N LYS A 429 67.49 47.64 0.01
CA LYS A 429 68.31 48.46 0.90
C LYS A 429 68.25 49.89 0.38
N ALA A 430 67.72 50.81 1.19
CA ALA A 430 67.85 52.25 0.99
C ALA A 430 69.19 52.72 1.58
N ALA A 431 69.96 53.44 0.77
CA ALA A 431 70.87 54.51 1.15
C ALA A 431 70.89 55.50 -0.02
#